data_AF-W2C7S0-F1
#
_entry.id   AF-W2C7S0-F1
#
_cell.length_a   1.000
_cell.length_b   1.000
_cell.length_c   1.000
_cell.angle_alpha   90.00
_cell.angle_beta   90.00
_cell.angle_gamma   90.00
#
_symmetry.space_group_name_H-M   'P 1'
#
loop_
_entity.id
_entity.type
_entity.pdbx_description
1 polymer ?
#
loop_
_entity_poly.entity_id
_entity_poly.type
_entity_poly.pdbx_seq_one_letter_code
_entity_poly.pdbx_strand_id
1 'polypeptide(L)'
;MTRKTVFTGTMAFLVVLFSMPLGHALMILMEHYLQPPWLYYAAFSMGAVGLAVTVAGVFVRGDTRQTLFGLFGGLLFWTGWIEFLFVYYAHRFGVEPLRNAAGEIVTKPEYLIMPSSFGFWAMFMLLYLFSVRTGCNFFNYLQRVFFRQSTVRVELKPLARHTALITFMELNLILWTSYLVLLFCYDDHFLGDRHPVTTLVAFGALASSFYMFGRLIRISSWGYAIRYAIPTVIVFWTFVEVIMRWQILHEIWVHPLEYRNEMLIILVAFIVLLGVIIYRSWRRKG
;
A
#
# COMPACT_ATOMS: atom_id res chain seq x y z
N MET A 1 28.37 3.75 2.77
CA MET A 1 27.19 3.34 3.57
C MET A 1 27.64 3.10 5.00
N THR A 2 26.89 3.54 6.00
CA THR A 2 27.23 3.22 7.40
C THR A 2 26.35 2.07 7.88
N ARG A 3 26.84 1.26 8.83
CA ARG A 3 26.03 0.20 9.46
C ARG A 3 24.70 0.74 10.02
N LYS A 4 24.68 2.00 10.47
CA LYS A 4 23.50 2.70 10.99
C LYS A 4 22.46 3.03 9.91
N THR A 5 22.87 3.47 8.71
CA THR A 5 21.94 3.77 7.60
C THR A 5 21.34 2.50 7.04
N VAL A 6 22.17 1.45 6.85
CA VAL A 6 21.70 0.15 6.36
C VAL A 6 20.65 -0.41 7.33
N PHE A 7 20.95 -0.42 8.63
CA PHE A 7 19.99 -0.85 9.64
C PHE A 7 18.67 -0.06 9.58
N THR A 8 18.74 1.27 9.46
CA THR A 8 17.53 2.12 9.42
C THR A 8 16.67 1.82 8.19
N GLY A 9 17.29 1.72 7.01
CA GLY A 9 16.58 1.42 5.77
C GLY A 9 15.96 0.02 5.77
N THR A 10 16.71 -1.00 6.21
CA THR A 10 16.20 -2.38 6.28
C THR A 10 15.04 -2.50 7.26
N MET A 11 15.12 -1.90 8.46
CA MET A 11 14.02 -1.93 9.43
C MET A 11 12.77 -1.21 8.91
N ALA A 12 12.94 -0.06 8.25
CA ALA A 12 11.84 0.66 7.63
C ALA A 12 11.16 -0.16 6.52
N PHE A 13 11.96 -0.84 5.69
CA PHE A 13 11.46 -1.75 4.66
C PHE A 13 10.66 -2.90 5.29
N LEU A 14 11.21 -3.58 6.30
CA LEU A 14 10.56 -4.74 6.93
C LEU A 14 9.25 -4.39 7.61
N VAL A 15 9.17 -3.23 8.28
CA VAL A 15 7.91 -2.79 8.92
C VAL A 15 6.80 -2.60 7.88
N VAL A 16 7.11 -1.95 6.76
CA VAL A 16 6.13 -1.77 5.69
C VAL A 16 5.85 -3.12 5.00
N LEU A 17 6.86 -3.93 4.75
CA LEU A 17 6.73 -5.24 4.10
C LEU A 17 5.79 -6.16 4.89
N PHE A 18 5.99 -6.30 6.20
CA PHE A 18 5.16 -7.16 7.04
C PHE A 18 3.73 -6.63 7.23
N SER A 19 3.48 -5.33 7.03
CA SER A 19 2.11 -4.81 7.07
C SER A 19 1.22 -5.35 5.94
N MET A 20 1.79 -5.70 4.78
CA MET A 20 1.03 -6.21 3.63
C MET A 20 0.43 -7.62 3.89
N PRO A 21 1.19 -8.66 4.24
CA PRO A 21 0.63 -9.98 4.53
C PRO A 21 -0.24 -9.98 5.79
N LEU A 22 0.09 -9.16 6.80
CA LEU A 22 -0.75 -9.01 7.99
C LEU A 22 -2.11 -8.36 7.65
N GLY A 23 -2.13 -7.39 6.72
CA GLY A 23 -3.37 -6.80 6.22
C GLY A 23 -4.27 -7.83 5.53
N HIS A 24 -3.70 -8.59 4.58
CA HIS A 24 -4.44 -9.65 3.87
C HIS A 24 -4.95 -10.73 4.84
N ALA A 25 -4.11 -11.19 5.77
CA ALA A 25 -4.53 -12.16 6.77
C ALA A 25 -5.65 -11.62 7.67
N LEU A 26 -5.59 -10.34 8.07
CA LEU A 26 -6.67 -9.72 8.82
C LEU A 26 -7.99 -9.74 8.04
N MET A 27 -7.97 -9.41 6.75
CA MET A 27 -9.17 -9.45 5.91
C MET A 27 -9.79 -10.84 5.86
N ILE A 28 -8.98 -11.87 5.64
CA ILE A 28 -9.47 -13.25 5.55
C ILE A 28 -9.99 -13.75 6.88
N LEU A 29 -9.33 -13.41 7.99
CA LEU A 29 -9.83 -13.73 9.32
C LEU A 29 -11.16 -13.03 9.58
N MET A 30 -11.33 -11.77 9.16
CA MET A 30 -12.61 -11.07 9.25
C MET A 30 -13.69 -11.77 8.42
N GLU A 31 -13.42 -12.12 7.16
CA GLU A 31 -14.36 -12.86 6.31
C GLU A 31 -14.73 -14.24 6.89
N HIS A 32 -13.80 -14.90 7.58
CA HIS A 32 -14.02 -16.22 8.17
C HIS A 32 -14.83 -16.16 9.49
N TYR A 33 -14.53 -15.20 10.37
CA TYR A 33 -15.15 -15.10 11.69
C TYR A 33 -16.41 -14.22 11.75
N LEU A 34 -16.57 -13.28 10.82
CA LEU A 34 -17.70 -12.34 10.82
C LEU A 34 -18.64 -12.61 9.65
N GLN A 35 -19.89 -12.94 9.95
CA GLN A 35 -20.94 -13.02 8.95
C GLN A 35 -21.55 -11.63 8.67
N PRO A 36 -22.04 -11.35 7.45
CA PRO A 36 -22.90 -10.20 7.21
C PRO A 36 -24.10 -10.18 8.18
N PRO A 37 -24.46 -9.03 8.79
CA PRO A 37 -23.98 -7.67 8.53
C PRO A 37 -22.77 -7.22 9.36
N TRP A 38 -22.35 -8.02 10.36
CA TRP A 38 -21.28 -7.64 11.31
C TRP A 38 -19.94 -7.40 10.63
N LEU A 39 -19.65 -8.14 9.56
CA LEU A 39 -18.48 -7.91 8.71
C LEU A 39 -18.43 -6.46 8.21
N TYR A 40 -19.54 -5.94 7.70
CA TYR A 40 -19.61 -4.59 7.13
C TYR A 40 -19.48 -3.51 8.21
N TYR A 41 -20.08 -3.72 9.38
CA TYR A 41 -19.93 -2.79 10.50
C TYR A 41 -18.50 -2.76 11.03
N ALA A 42 -17.84 -3.92 11.14
CA ALA A 42 -16.45 -4.01 11.55
C ALA A 42 -15.52 -3.33 10.54
N ALA A 43 -15.72 -3.59 9.24
CA ALA A 43 -14.94 -2.96 8.18
C ALA A 43 -15.13 -1.43 8.12
N PHE A 44 -16.37 -0.95 8.24
CA PHE A 44 -16.65 0.48 8.28
C PHE A 44 -16.01 1.15 9.51
N SER A 45 -16.09 0.49 10.67
CA SER A 45 -15.45 0.96 11.91
C SER A 45 -13.93 1.00 11.77
N MET A 46 -13.33 0.01 11.13
CA MET A 46 -11.89 -0.04 10.85
C MET A 46 -11.44 1.14 10.00
N GLY A 47 -12.18 1.48 8.94
CA GLY A 47 -11.87 2.66 8.12
C GLY A 47 -12.00 3.98 8.90
N ALA A 48 -13.02 4.09 9.75
CA ALA A 48 -13.20 5.24 10.63
C ALA A 48 -12.06 5.37 11.67
N VAL A 49 -11.61 4.26 12.25
CA VAL A 49 -10.42 4.21 13.12
C VAL A 49 -9.17 4.64 12.33
N GLY A 50 -9.00 4.19 11.09
CA GLY A 50 -7.89 4.60 10.23
C GLY A 50 -7.84 6.12 10.01
N LEU A 51 -9.01 6.73 9.73
CA LEU A 51 -9.13 8.18 9.61
C LEU A 51 -8.81 8.89 10.94
N ALA A 52 -9.38 8.42 12.06
CA ALA A 52 -9.15 8.99 13.39
C ALA A 52 -7.67 8.92 13.80
N VAL A 53 -7.00 7.80 13.55
CA VAL A 53 -5.55 7.63 13.76
C VAL A 53 -4.78 8.64 12.91
N THR A 54 -5.11 8.79 11.63
CA THR A 54 -4.44 9.76 10.76
C THR A 54 -4.56 11.19 11.30
N VAL A 55 -5.77 11.59 11.69
CA VAL A 55 -6.06 12.92 12.25
C VAL A 55 -5.34 13.12 13.59
N ALA A 56 -5.36 12.13 14.49
CA ALA A 56 -4.60 12.18 15.73
C ALA A 56 -3.09 12.37 15.47
N GLY A 57 -2.57 11.74 14.41
CA GLY A 57 -1.18 11.88 13.97
C GLY A 57 -0.74 13.32 13.66
N VAL A 58 -1.67 14.19 13.26
CA VAL A 58 -1.40 15.63 13.02
C VAL A 58 -0.89 16.33 14.28
N PHE A 59 -1.41 15.93 15.45
CA PHE A 59 -1.12 16.55 16.74
C PHE A 59 0.09 15.92 17.45
N VAL A 60 0.61 14.79 16.96
CA VAL A 60 1.76 14.11 17.55
C VAL A 60 3.07 14.79 17.17
N ARG A 61 3.96 15.02 18.15
CA ARG A 61 5.27 15.65 17.89
C ARG A 61 6.27 14.67 17.26
N GLY A 62 6.93 15.03 16.16
CA GLY A 62 8.10 14.32 15.63
C GLY A 62 7.79 13.50 14.37
N ASP A 63 8.64 13.67 13.36
CA ASP A 63 8.43 13.20 11.98
C ASP A 63 8.12 11.69 11.91
N THR A 64 8.92 10.85 12.57
CA THR A 64 8.73 9.39 12.55
C THR A 64 7.39 8.96 13.13
N ARG A 65 6.93 9.61 14.20
CA ARG A 65 5.64 9.28 14.81
C ARG A 65 4.50 9.70 13.89
N GLN A 66 4.56 10.91 13.33
CA GLN A 66 3.57 11.36 12.35
C GLN A 66 3.51 10.42 11.14
N THR A 67 4.66 9.98 10.62
CA THR A 67 4.72 9.00 9.53
C THR A 67 4.06 7.67 9.90
N LEU A 68 4.30 7.13 11.11
CA LEU A 68 3.68 5.88 11.55
C LEU A 68 2.15 6.01 11.66
N PHE A 69 1.66 7.12 12.21
CA PHE A 69 0.21 7.38 12.28
C PHE A 69 -0.41 7.51 10.87
N GLY A 70 0.28 8.15 9.93
CA GLY A 70 -0.15 8.23 8.54
C GLY A 70 -0.12 6.87 7.82
N LEU A 71 0.90 6.05 8.08
CA LEU A 71 1.02 4.68 7.54
C LEU A 71 -0.12 3.79 8.03
N PHE A 72 -0.28 3.66 9.35
CA PHE A 72 -1.31 2.79 9.93
C PHE A 72 -2.72 3.30 9.68
N GLY A 73 -2.90 4.61 9.81
CA GLY A 73 -4.18 5.23 9.49
C GLY A 73 -4.58 5.02 8.03
N GLY A 74 -3.61 5.10 7.11
CA GLY A 74 -3.88 4.86 5.69
C GLY A 74 -4.10 3.40 5.33
N LEU A 75 -3.39 2.46 5.95
CA LEU A 75 -3.65 1.02 5.76
C LEU A 75 -5.04 0.61 6.25
N LEU A 76 -5.43 1.02 7.47
CA LEU A 76 -6.76 0.73 8.03
C LEU A 76 -7.88 1.39 7.22
N PHE A 77 -7.64 2.61 6.74
CA PHE A 77 -8.56 3.33 5.85
C PHE A 77 -8.73 2.61 4.51
N TRP A 78 -7.62 2.21 3.88
CA TRP A 78 -7.64 1.48 2.62
C TRP A 78 -8.44 0.19 2.77
N THR A 79 -8.06 -0.66 3.72
CA THR A 79 -8.75 -1.94 3.90
C THR A 79 -10.22 -1.76 4.28
N GLY A 80 -10.52 -0.86 5.23
CA GLY A 80 -11.88 -0.71 5.76
C GLY A 80 -12.84 0.01 4.82
N TRP A 81 -12.45 1.18 4.32
CA TRP A 81 -13.33 2.01 3.50
C TRP A 81 -13.11 1.85 2.00
N ILE A 82 -11.91 1.54 1.52
CA ILE A 82 -11.73 1.33 0.08
C ILE A 82 -12.12 -0.11 -0.26
N GLU A 83 -11.41 -1.11 0.25
CA GLU A 83 -11.60 -2.50 -0.15
C GLU A 83 -12.97 -3.05 0.31
N PHE A 84 -13.26 -3.03 1.61
CA PHE A 84 -14.49 -3.63 2.12
C PHE A 84 -15.78 -2.89 1.70
N LEU A 85 -15.72 -1.61 1.30
CA LEU A 85 -16.90 -0.98 0.66
C LEU A 85 -17.14 -1.53 -0.75
N PHE A 86 -16.08 -1.80 -1.53
CA PHE A 86 -16.25 -2.52 -2.79
C PHE A 86 -16.79 -3.93 -2.56
N VAL A 87 -16.31 -4.65 -1.53
CA VAL A 87 -16.87 -5.97 -1.13
C VAL A 87 -18.36 -5.85 -0.81
N TYR A 88 -18.75 -4.87 0.02
CA TYR A 88 -20.15 -4.64 0.37
C TYR A 88 -21.04 -4.42 -0.86
N TYR A 89 -20.62 -3.52 -1.77
CA TYR A 89 -21.40 -3.24 -2.98
C TYR A 89 -21.41 -4.42 -3.96
N ALA A 90 -20.31 -5.15 -4.08
CA ALA A 90 -20.25 -6.35 -4.91
C ALA A 90 -21.22 -7.43 -4.41
N HIS A 91 -21.24 -7.68 -3.09
CA HIS A 91 -22.19 -8.62 -2.48
C HIS A 91 -23.64 -8.13 -2.58
N ARG A 92 -23.88 -6.83 -2.36
CA ARG A 92 -25.24 -6.25 -2.42
C ARG A 92 -25.85 -6.36 -3.80
N PHE A 93 -25.06 -6.18 -4.85
CA PHE A 93 -25.52 -6.24 -6.24
C PHE A 93 -25.32 -7.62 -6.89
N GLY A 94 -24.84 -8.61 -6.14
CA GLY A 94 -24.67 -9.98 -6.64
C GLY A 94 -23.64 -10.10 -7.77
N VAL A 95 -22.57 -9.32 -7.73
CA VAL A 95 -21.49 -9.40 -8.72
C VAL A 95 -20.78 -10.74 -8.58
N GLU A 96 -20.81 -11.56 -9.63
CA GLU A 96 -20.16 -12.86 -9.61
C GLU A 96 -18.64 -12.73 -9.71
N PRO A 97 -17.87 -13.57 -9.01
CA PRO A 97 -16.42 -13.61 -9.15
C PRO A 97 -16.02 -14.11 -10.53
N LEU A 98 -14.89 -13.62 -11.05
CA LEU A 98 -14.32 -14.17 -12.28
C LEU A 98 -13.71 -15.55 -11.98
N ARG A 99 -14.16 -16.58 -12.69
CA ARG A 99 -13.68 -17.95 -12.56
C ARG A 99 -12.88 -18.39 -13.80
N ASN A 100 -11.85 -19.19 -13.60
CA ASN A 100 -11.15 -19.83 -14.72
C ASN A 100 -11.97 -20.98 -15.31
N ALA A 101 -11.50 -21.55 -16.42
CA ALA A 101 -12.11 -22.73 -17.05
C ALA A 101 -12.18 -23.97 -16.13
N ALA A 102 -11.39 -24.00 -15.04
CA ALA A 102 -11.40 -25.05 -14.02
C ALA A 102 -12.35 -24.75 -12.84
N GLY A 103 -13.05 -23.60 -12.86
CA GLY A 103 -14.02 -23.20 -11.83
C GLY A 103 -13.43 -22.49 -10.60
N GLU A 104 -12.10 -22.33 -10.53
CA GLU A 104 -11.41 -21.62 -9.47
C GLU A 104 -11.61 -20.10 -9.59
N ILE A 105 -11.73 -19.42 -8.46
CA ILE A 105 -11.91 -17.96 -8.43
C ILE A 105 -10.56 -17.30 -8.72
N VAL A 106 -10.47 -16.60 -9.84
CA VAL A 106 -9.26 -15.88 -10.29
C VAL A 106 -9.27 -14.43 -9.82
N THR A 107 -10.44 -13.81 -9.79
CA THR A 107 -10.60 -12.42 -9.33
C THR A 107 -11.84 -12.32 -8.45
N LYS A 108 -11.68 -11.80 -7.24
CA LYS A 108 -12.80 -11.55 -6.33
C LYS A 108 -13.72 -10.43 -6.87
N PRO A 109 -15.03 -10.44 -6.55
CA PRO A 109 -16.02 -9.52 -7.11
C PRO A 109 -15.69 -8.03 -6.92
N GLU A 110 -15.15 -7.66 -5.77
CA GLU A 110 -14.76 -6.28 -5.44
C GLU A 110 -13.74 -5.70 -6.42
N TYR A 111 -12.82 -6.54 -6.91
CA TYR A 111 -11.76 -6.16 -7.82
C TYR A 111 -12.24 -6.02 -9.26
N LEU A 112 -13.42 -6.54 -9.60
CA LEU A 112 -14.06 -6.29 -10.89
C LEU A 112 -14.72 -4.91 -10.94
N ILE A 113 -15.14 -4.38 -9.80
CA ILE A 113 -15.80 -3.07 -9.70
C ILE A 113 -14.77 -1.95 -9.47
N MET A 114 -13.68 -2.23 -8.73
CA MET A 114 -12.65 -1.25 -8.39
C MET A 114 -12.09 -0.44 -9.59
N PRO A 115 -11.91 -0.98 -10.81
CA PRO A 115 -11.46 -0.22 -11.98
C PRO A 115 -12.36 0.96 -12.35
N SER A 116 -13.65 0.92 -12.00
CA SER A 116 -14.58 2.04 -12.20
C SER A 116 -14.15 3.33 -11.46
N SER A 117 -13.29 3.21 -10.45
CA SER A 117 -12.74 4.34 -9.70
C SER A 117 -11.67 5.14 -10.47
N PHE A 118 -11.26 4.69 -11.67
CA PHE A 118 -10.24 5.34 -12.50
C PHE A 118 -10.49 6.84 -12.72
N GLY A 119 -11.75 7.27 -12.90
CA GLY A 119 -12.08 8.68 -13.09
C GLY A 119 -11.68 9.55 -11.90
N PHE A 120 -11.98 9.09 -10.68
CA PHE A 120 -11.56 9.78 -9.46
C PHE A 120 -10.04 9.73 -9.31
N TRP A 121 -9.40 8.61 -9.63
CA TRP A 121 -7.94 8.48 -9.59
C TRP A 121 -7.27 9.50 -10.49
N ALA A 122 -7.74 9.65 -11.73
CA ALA A 122 -7.20 10.60 -12.69
C ALA A 122 -7.29 12.04 -12.17
N MET A 123 -8.41 12.42 -11.52
CA MET A 123 -8.55 13.73 -10.89
C MET A 123 -7.51 13.96 -9.78
N PHE A 124 -7.31 12.99 -8.88
CA PHE A 124 -6.31 13.10 -7.81
C PHE A 124 -4.88 13.11 -8.35
N MET A 125 -4.60 12.33 -9.39
CA MET A 125 -3.30 12.33 -10.06
C MET A 125 -2.97 13.69 -10.70
N LEU A 126 -3.94 14.33 -11.36
CA LEU A 126 -3.75 15.67 -11.90
C LEU A 126 -3.42 16.68 -10.80
N LEU A 127 -4.17 16.65 -9.69
CA LEU A 127 -3.87 17.51 -8.53
C LEU A 127 -2.44 17.28 -8.02
N TYR A 128 -2.04 16.03 -7.84
CA TYR A 128 -0.72 15.69 -7.32
C TYR A 128 0.42 16.03 -8.28
N LEU A 129 0.22 15.86 -9.59
CA LEU A 129 1.20 16.20 -10.61
C LEU A 129 1.35 17.72 -10.77
N PHE A 130 0.26 18.47 -10.84
CA PHE A 130 0.28 19.88 -11.22
C PHE A 130 0.18 20.87 -10.06
N SER A 131 -0.18 20.45 -8.84
CA SER A 131 -0.42 21.41 -7.75
C SER A 131 0.32 21.10 -6.45
N VAL A 132 0.81 19.86 -6.28
CA VAL A 132 1.34 19.41 -4.99
C VAL A 132 2.85 19.20 -5.02
N ARG A 133 3.55 19.81 -4.06
CA ARG A 133 4.92 19.41 -3.72
C ARG A 133 4.87 18.19 -2.79
N THR A 134 5.32 17.04 -3.27
CA THR A 134 5.28 15.76 -2.55
C THR A 134 6.66 15.36 -2.01
N GLY A 135 6.69 14.56 -0.94
CA GLY A 135 7.92 13.96 -0.43
C GLY A 135 8.28 12.65 -1.15
N CYS A 136 7.32 12.08 -1.86
CA CYS A 136 7.47 10.86 -2.64
C CYS A 136 8.32 11.08 -3.91
N ASN A 137 9.36 10.25 -4.07
CA ASN A 137 10.26 10.33 -5.22
C ASN A 137 9.59 9.94 -6.55
N PHE A 138 8.50 9.15 -6.52
CA PHE A 138 7.75 8.78 -7.72
C PHE A 138 7.05 9.98 -8.34
N PHE A 139 6.29 10.74 -7.55
CA PHE A 139 5.64 11.97 -8.00
C PHE A 139 6.66 13.03 -8.44
N ASN A 140 7.74 13.21 -7.68
CA ASN A 140 8.82 14.11 -8.08
C ASN A 140 9.48 13.71 -9.41
N TYR A 141 9.62 12.40 -9.68
CA TYR A 141 10.12 11.90 -10.96
C TYR A 141 9.13 12.20 -12.09
N LEU A 142 7.85 11.87 -11.93
CA LEU A 142 6.82 12.16 -12.93
C LEU A 142 6.73 13.66 -13.23
N GLN A 143 6.72 14.51 -12.19
CA GLN A 143 6.75 15.97 -12.35
C GLN A 143 7.95 16.45 -13.16
N ARG A 144 9.16 15.92 -12.90
CA ARG A 144 10.35 16.28 -13.69
C ARG A 144 10.25 15.84 -15.15
N VAL A 145 9.61 14.71 -15.43
CA VAL A 145 9.40 14.23 -16.80
C VAL A 145 8.40 15.12 -17.54
N PHE A 146 7.25 15.43 -16.92
CA PHE A 146 6.20 16.25 -17.55
C PHE A 146 6.57 17.74 -17.65
N PHE A 147 7.26 18.32 -16.66
CA PHE A 147 7.68 19.72 -16.67
C PHE A 147 9.07 19.96 -17.29
N ARG A 148 9.66 18.95 -17.93
CA ARG A 148 11.01 19.06 -18.52
C ARG A 148 11.12 20.15 -19.60
N GLN A 149 10.01 20.54 -20.22
CA GLN A 149 9.96 21.52 -21.31
C GLN A 149 9.00 22.70 -21.06
N SER A 150 8.35 22.82 -19.89
CA SER A 150 7.36 23.88 -19.68
C SER A 150 8.02 25.20 -19.27
N THR A 151 7.74 26.26 -20.02
CA THR A 151 8.11 27.66 -19.72
C THR A 151 7.30 28.28 -18.58
N VAL A 152 6.18 27.65 -18.20
CA VAL A 152 5.31 28.07 -17.10
C VAL A 152 5.83 27.52 -15.77
N ARG A 153 6.20 28.40 -14.83
CA ARG A 153 6.55 28.01 -13.46
C ARG A 153 5.29 27.62 -12.71
N VAL A 154 5.01 26.34 -12.65
CA VAL A 154 3.97 25.79 -11.76
C VAL A 154 4.45 25.92 -10.31
N GLU A 155 3.79 26.76 -9.51
CA GLU A 155 4.05 26.89 -8.08
C GLU A 155 3.50 25.68 -7.32
N LEU A 156 4.33 24.65 -7.15
CA LEU A 156 3.99 23.48 -6.34
C LEU A 156 3.93 23.85 -4.86
N LYS A 157 2.73 23.79 -4.26
CA LYS A 157 2.50 24.04 -2.83
C LYS A 157 2.35 22.71 -2.09
N PRO A 158 2.89 22.55 -0.87
CA PRO A 158 2.66 21.34 -0.08
C PRO A 158 1.18 21.26 0.32
N LEU A 159 0.51 20.13 0.03
CA LEU A 159 -0.93 19.95 0.27
C LEU A 159 -1.31 20.04 1.77
N ALA A 160 -0.39 19.62 2.65
CA ALA A 160 -0.54 19.73 4.10
C ALA A 160 0.82 20.00 4.73
N ARG A 161 0.83 20.72 5.87
CA ARG A 161 2.05 20.94 6.67
C ARG A 161 2.46 19.69 7.47
N HIS A 162 1.54 18.76 7.69
CA HIS A 162 1.71 17.64 8.61
C HIS A 162 2.13 16.37 7.88
N THR A 163 3.23 15.75 8.32
CA THR A 163 3.79 14.54 7.71
C THR A 163 2.80 13.37 7.75
N ALA A 164 1.93 13.30 8.77
CA ALA A 164 0.92 12.25 8.89
C ALA A 164 -0.06 12.25 7.70
N LEU A 165 -0.63 13.41 7.36
CA LEU A 165 -1.56 13.54 6.23
C LEU A 165 -0.88 13.30 4.89
N ILE A 166 0.35 13.79 4.72
CA ILE A 166 1.14 13.52 3.50
C ILE A 166 1.36 12.01 3.35
N THR A 167 1.79 11.33 4.41
CA THR A 167 2.05 9.88 4.36
C THR A 167 0.77 9.10 4.07
N PHE A 168 -0.35 9.46 4.71
CA PHE A 168 -1.66 8.87 4.48
C PHE A 168 -2.09 8.99 3.01
N MET A 169 -2.01 10.20 2.45
CA MET A 169 -2.45 10.44 1.07
C MET A 169 -1.51 9.79 0.05
N GLU A 170 -0.18 9.89 0.25
CA GLU A 170 0.81 9.27 -0.64
C GLU A 170 0.64 7.74 -0.63
N LEU A 171 0.43 7.13 0.54
CA LEU A 171 0.18 5.68 0.66
C LEU A 171 -1.06 5.26 -0.14
N ASN A 172 -2.21 5.88 0.13
CA ASN A 172 -3.48 5.51 -0.52
C ASN A 172 -3.42 5.74 -2.04
N LEU A 173 -2.80 6.82 -2.50
CA LEU A 173 -2.69 7.11 -3.92
C LEU A 173 -1.76 6.13 -4.64
N ILE A 174 -0.65 5.73 -4.01
CA ILE A 174 0.27 4.73 -4.59
C ILE A 174 -0.40 3.35 -4.61
N LEU A 175 -1.06 2.93 -3.51
CA LEU A 175 -1.83 1.69 -3.48
C LEU A 175 -2.87 1.67 -4.61
N TRP A 176 -3.68 2.72 -4.70
CA TRP A 176 -4.70 2.84 -5.73
C TRP A 176 -4.14 2.76 -7.15
N THR A 177 -3.03 3.45 -7.40
CA THR A 177 -2.34 3.38 -8.70
C THR A 177 -1.88 1.96 -9.00
N SER A 178 -1.25 1.29 -8.03
CA SER A 178 -0.79 -0.09 -8.18
C SER A 178 -1.94 -1.08 -8.42
N TYR A 179 -3.06 -0.94 -7.69
CA TYR A 179 -4.25 -1.75 -7.93
C TYR A 179 -4.83 -1.52 -9.32
N LEU A 180 -5.02 -0.27 -9.75
CA LEU A 180 -5.56 0.00 -11.08
C LEU A 180 -4.66 -0.57 -12.18
N VAL A 181 -3.34 -0.41 -12.06
CA VAL A 181 -2.39 -1.00 -13.02
C VAL A 181 -2.54 -2.52 -13.08
N LEU A 182 -2.57 -3.19 -11.92
CA LEU A 182 -2.73 -4.65 -11.87
C LEU A 182 -4.07 -5.09 -12.46
N LEU A 183 -5.17 -4.46 -12.05
CA LEU A 183 -6.51 -4.83 -12.51
C LEU A 183 -6.69 -4.63 -14.02
N PHE A 184 -6.12 -3.57 -14.61
CA PHE A 184 -6.11 -3.41 -16.07
C PHE A 184 -5.20 -4.41 -16.78
N CYS A 185 -4.09 -4.83 -16.16
CA CYS A 185 -3.27 -5.92 -16.70
C CYS A 185 -4.00 -7.27 -16.63
N TYR A 186 -4.86 -7.44 -15.63
CA TYR A 186 -5.56 -8.68 -15.33
C TYR A 186 -6.86 -8.87 -16.09
N ASP A 187 -7.42 -7.80 -16.66
CA ASP A 187 -8.61 -7.86 -17.50
C ASP A 187 -8.27 -8.40 -18.89
N ASP A 188 -8.88 -9.53 -19.24
CA ASP A 188 -8.70 -10.22 -20.51
C ASP A 188 -9.19 -9.40 -21.72
N HIS A 189 -10.06 -8.41 -21.52
CA HIS A 189 -10.49 -7.50 -22.59
C HIS A 189 -9.45 -6.44 -22.92
N PHE A 190 -8.54 -6.12 -21.99
CA PHE A 190 -7.49 -5.11 -22.20
C PHE A 190 -6.14 -5.74 -22.56
N LEU A 191 -5.61 -6.59 -21.67
CA LEU A 191 -4.28 -7.19 -21.81
C LEU A 191 -4.35 -8.69 -21.58
N GLY A 192 -4.92 -9.10 -20.45
CA GLY A 192 -5.02 -10.48 -20.00
C GLY A 192 -3.89 -10.95 -19.07
N ASP A 193 -4.21 -11.93 -18.23
CA ASP A 193 -3.35 -12.36 -17.11
C ASP A 193 -1.95 -12.83 -17.54
N ARG A 194 -1.85 -13.53 -18.67
CA ARG A 194 -0.59 -14.08 -19.21
C ARG A 194 0.02 -13.26 -20.35
N HIS A 195 -0.42 -12.01 -20.51
CA HIS A 195 0.08 -11.15 -21.56
C HIS A 195 1.54 -10.76 -21.32
N PRO A 196 2.38 -10.62 -22.37
CA PRO A 196 3.78 -10.17 -22.21
C PRO A 196 3.92 -8.84 -21.47
N VAL A 197 2.92 -7.96 -21.58
CA VAL A 197 2.89 -6.67 -20.85
C VAL A 197 2.74 -6.89 -19.35
N THR A 198 1.88 -7.81 -18.90
CA THR A 198 1.69 -8.14 -17.48
C THR A 198 3.00 -8.69 -16.89
N THR A 199 3.69 -9.55 -17.64
CA THR A 199 5.03 -10.04 -17.28
C THR A 199 6.05 -8.90 -17.21
N LEU A 200 6.05 -7.99 -18.17
CA LEU A 200 6.95 -6.83 -18.18
C LEU A 200 6.69 -5.88 -17.01
N VAL A 201 5.42 -5.66 -16.64
CA VAL A 201 5.04 -4.88 -15.46
C VAL A 201 5.55 -5.55 -14.19
N ALA A 202 5.37 -6.86 -14.04
CA ALA A 202 5.83 -7.61 -12.86
C ALA A 202 7.36 -7.54 -12.69
N PHE A 203 8.13 -7.90 -13.72
CA PHE A 203 9.59 -7.89 -13.65
C PHE A 203 10.16 -6.45 -13.63
N GLY A 204 9.49 -5.51 -14.29
CA GLY A 204 9.83 -4.09 -14.21
C GLY A 204 9.63 -3.53 -12.80
N ALA A 205 8.56 -3.95 -12.11
CA ALA A 205 8.30 -3.62 -10.71
C ALA A 205 9.38 -4.24 -9.80
N LEU A 206 9.73 -5.50 -10.01
CA LEU A 206 10.81 -6.16 -9.25
C LEU A 206 12.15 -5.42 -9.39
N ALA A 207 12.58 -5.13 -10.62
CA ALA A 207 13.82 -4.41 -10.89
C ALA A 207 13.81 -3.00 -10.26
N SER A 208 12.68 -2.30 -10.37
CA SER A 208 12.48 -0.98 -9.77
C SER A 208 12.54 -1.03 -8.25
N SER A 209 11.98 -2.07 -7.64
CA SER A 209 12.03 -2.25 -6.18
C SER A 209 13.45 -2.47 -5.69
N PHE A 210 14.26 -3.30 -6.36
CA PHE A 210 15.68 -3.46 -5.99
C PHE A 210 16.47 -2.15 -6.10
N TYR A 211 16.23 -1.40 -7.16
CA TYR A 211 16.84 -0.08 -7.34
C TYR A 211 16.48 0.89 -6.21
N MET A 212 15.19 0.94 -5.84
CA MET A 212 14.70 1.77 -4.74
C MET A 212 15.23 1.29 -3.39
N PHE A 213 15.27 0.00 -3.14
CA PHE A 213 15.83 -0.57 -1.92
C PHE A 213 17.30 -0.20 -1.74
N GLY A 214 18.10 -0.23 -2.81
CA GLY A 214 19.50 0.22 -2.79
C GLY A 214 19.68 1.69 -2.40
N ARG A 215 18.67 2.54 -2.65
CA ARG A 215 18.62 3.92 -2.17
C ARG A 215 18.09 4.02 -0.74
N LEU A 216 17.13 3.19 -0.36
CA LEU A 216 16.52 3.16 0.97
C LEU A 216 17.56 2.90 2.07
N ILE A 217 18.47 1.95 1.86
CA ILE A 217 19.54 1.60 2.82
C ILE A 217 20.59 2.71 3.02
N ARG A 218 20.54 3.79 2.22
CA ARG A 218 21.42 4.96 2.35
C ARG A 218 20.78 6.08 3.17
N ILE A 219 19.49 5.98 3.49
CA ILE A 219 18.74 6.99 4.24
C ILE A 219 19.02 6.86 5.76
N SER A 220 19.26 7.99 6.42
CA SER A 220 19.56 8.06 7.87
C SER A 220 18.37 8.47 8.75
N SER A 221 17.39 9.17 8.18
CA SER A 221 16.19 9.65 8.89
C SER A 221 15.10 8.58 8.89
N TRP A 222 14.59 8.22 10.07
CA TRP A 222 13.56 7.18 10.22
C TRP A 222 12.24 7.53 9.54
N GLY A 223 11.72 8.74 9.74
CA GLY A 223 10.44 9.13 9.14
C GLY A 223 10.51 9.23 7.61
N TYR A 224 11.64 9.69 7.07
CA TYR A 224 11.88 9.69 5.63
C TYR A 224 12.11 8.27 5.09
N ALA A 225 12.85 7.41 5.82
CA ALA A 225 13.07 6.02 5.43
C ALA A 225 11.76 5.23 5.34
N ILE A 226 10.84 5.39 6.30
CA ILE A 226 9.53 4.73 6.27
C ILE A 226 8.70 5.25 5.09
N ARG A 227 8.63 6.57 4.88
CA ARG A 227 7.91 7.14 3.71
C ARG A 227 8.49 6.66 2.38
N TYR A 228 9.80 6.47 2.29
CA TYR A 228 10.43 5.93 1.09
C TYR A 228 10.27 4.40 0.97
N ALA A 229 10.14 3.69 2.09
CA ALA A 229 9.85 2.27 2.11
C ALA A 229 8.45 1.95 1.58
N ILE A 230 7.45 2.82 1.83
CA ILE A 230 6.07 2.67 1.33
C ILE A 230 6.01 2.32 -0.18
N PRO A 231 6.44 3.22 -1.10
CA PRO A 231 6.40 2.90 -2.52
C PRO A 231 7.37 1.78 -2.90
N THR A 232 8.48 1.61 -2.17
CA THR A 232 9.44 0.51 -2.43
C THR A 232 8.79 -0.86 -2.21
N VAL A 233 8.03 -1.00 -1.12
CA VAL A 233 7.30 -2.22 -0.77
C VAL A 233 6.08 -2.41 -1.66
N ILE A 234 5.30 -1.36 -1.95
CA ILE A 234 4.12 -1.50 -2.82
C ILE A 234 4.54 -1.99 -4.21
N VAL A 235 5.61 -1.41 -4.78
CA VAL A 235 6.15 -1.85 -6.07
C VAL A 235 6.71 -3.28 -5.99
N PHE A 236 7.34 -3.66 -4.89
CA PHE A 236 7.73 -5.07 -4.66
C PHE A 236 6.51 -5.99 -4.62
N TRP A 237 5.47 -5.56 -3.92
CA TRP A 237 4.25 -6.32 -3.73
C TRP A 237 3.49 -6.52 -5.04
N THR A 238 3.52 -5.55 -5.96
CA THR A 238 2.99 -5.73 -7.32
C THR A 238 3.59 -6.95 -8.02
N PHE A 239 4.89 -7.22 -7.86
CA PHE A 239 5.49 -8.44 -8.40
C PHE A 239 4.99 -9.69 -7.67
N VAL A 240 4.90 -9.63 -6.33
CA VAL A 240 4.38 -10.75 -5.52
C VAL A 240 2.96 -11.10 -5.98
N GLU A 241 2.06 -10.13 -6.11
CA GLU A 241 0.67 -10.32 -6.57
C GLU A 241 0.58 -11.05 -7.90
N VAL A 242 1.40 -10.68 -8.90
CA VAL A 242 1.37 -11.33 -10.22
C VAL A 242 1.85 -12.79 -10.12
N ILE A 243 2.92 -13.05 -9.37
CA ILE A 243 3.47 -14.40 -9.19
C ILE A 243 2.49 -15.30 -8.42
N MET A 244 1.81 -14.75 -7.43
CA MET A 244 0.78 -15.46 -6.67
C MET A 244 -0.45 -15.76 -7.53
N ARG A 245 -0.89 -14.80 -8.36
CA ARG A 245 -1.99 -15.02 -9.32
C ARG A 245 -1.70 -16.14 -10.31
N TRP A 246 -0.44 -16.30 -10.71
CA TRP A 246 0.00 -17.41 -11.56
C TRP A 246 0.17 -18.75 -10.81
N GLN A 247 -0.17 -18.79 -9.51
CA GLN A 247 -0.03 -19.96 -8.62
C GLN A 247 1.38 -20.58 -8.59
N ILE A 248 2.42 -19.77 -8.83
CA ILE A 248 3.81 -20.25 -8.78
C ILE A 248 4.28 -20.43 -7.33
N LEU A 249 3.73 -19.63 -6.42
CA LEU A 249 4.02 -19.67 -4.98
C LEU A 249 2.72 -19.84 -4.21
N HIS A 250 2.77 -20.60 -3.11
CA HIS A 250 1.63 -20.76 -2.22
C HIS A 250 1.56 -19.59 -1.24
N GLU A 251 0.35 -19.05 -1.06
CA GLU A 251 0.10 -17.85 -0.28
C GLU A 251 -0.02 -18.17 1.22
N ILE A 252 1.08 -18.00 1.97
CA ILE A 252 1.11 -18.24 3.42
C ILE A 252 0.05 -17.39 4.17
N TRP A 253 -0.20 -16.16 3.68
CA TRP A 253 -1.18 -15.23 4.27
C TRP A 253 -2.60 -15.38 3.75
N VAL A 254 -2.84 -16.15 2.68
CA VAL A 254 -4.21 -16.43 2.21
C VAL A 254 -4.85 -17.62 2.93
N HIS A 255 -4.02 -18.50 3.48
CA HIS A 255 -4.44 -19.55 4.40
C HIS A 255 -3.89 -19.30 5.82
N PRO A 256 -4.28 -18.20 6.49
CA PRO A 256 -3.69 -17.82 7.78
C PRO A 256 -3.98 -18.84 8.91
N LEU A 257 -5.01 -19.67 8.73
CA LEU A 257 -5.38 -20.73 9.67
C LEU A 257 -4.53 -22.00 9.48
N GLU A 258 -4.10 -22.30 8.25
CA GLU A 258 -3.23 -23.45 7.95
C GLU A 258 -1.78 -23.12 8.33
N TYR A 259 -1.31 -21.91 8.00
CA TYR A 259 0.05 -21.43 8.31
C TYR A 259 0.09 -20.56 9.57
N ARG A 260 -0.54 -21.04 10.65
CA ARG A 260 -0.70 -20.29 11.90
C ARG A 260 0.65 -19.88 12.51
N ASN A 261 1.66 -20.76 12.45
CA ASN A 261 2.95 -20.53 13.08
C ASN A 261 3.74 -19.44 12.34
N GLU A 262 3.73 -19.49 11.01
CA GLU A 262 4.37 -18.52 10.12
C GLU A 262 3.75 -17.14 10.31
N MET A 263 2.42 -17.07 10.36
CA MET A 263 1.70 -15.81 10.59
C MET A 263 1.97 -15.23 11.98
N LEU A 264 2.05 -16.07 13.02
CA LEU A 264 2.44 -15.63 14.37
C LEU A 264 3.88 -15.12 14.42
N ILE A 265 4.81 -15.78 13.73
CA ILE A 265 6.21 -15.33 13.65
C ILE A 265 6.29 -13.96 12.96
N ILE A 266 5.58 -13.77 11.85
CA ILE A 266 5.53 -12.47 11.15
C ILE A 266 4.95 -11.40 12.07
N LEU A 267 3.86 -11.70 12.78
CA LEU A 267 3.23 -10.77 13.72
C LEU A 267 4.17 -10.39 14.87
N VAL A 268 4.84 -11.35 15.49
CA VAL A 268 5.81 -11.10 16.57
C VAL A 268 6.98 -10.29 16.06
N ALA A 269 7.54 -10.65 14.90
CA ALA A 269 8.63 -9.90 14.28
C ALA A 269 8.21 -8.45 13.99
N PHE A 270 6.99 -8.25 13.47
CA PHE A 270 6.43 -6.94 13.19
C PHE A 270 6.28 -6.09 14.47
N ILE A 271 5.75 -6.65 15.55
CA ILE A 271 5.61 -5.95 16.85
C ILE A 271 6.99 -5.58 17.41
N VAL A 272 7.97 -6.49 17.36
CA VAL A 272 9.34 -6.23 17.81
C VAL A 272 9.97 -5.10 16.99
N LEU A 273 9.83 -5.13 15.66
CA LEU A 273 10.34 -4.08 14.78
C LEU A 273 9.72 -2.72 15.10
N LEU A 274 8.40 -2.66 15.27
CA LEU A 274 7.72 -1.42 15.66
C LEU A 274 8.19 -0.91 17.02
N GLY A 275 8.31 -1.79 18.01
CA GLY A 275 8.84 -1.46 19.33
C GLY A 275 10.24 -0.84 19.24
N VAL A 276 11.12 -1.42 18.43
CA VAL A 276 12.48 -0.90 18.20
C VAL A 276 12.47 0.48 17.53
N ILE A 277 11.63 0.69 16.51
CA ILE A 277 11.51 1.99 15.83
C ILE A 277 10.99 3.06 16.79
N ILE A 278 9.93 2.76 17.54
CA ILE A 278 9.32 3.69 18.50
C ILE A 278 10.32 4.01 19.61
N TYR A 279 10.96 2.99 20.20
CA TYR A 279 11.95 3.18 21.26
C TYR A 279 13.13 4.06 20.81
N ARG A 280 13.67 3.80 19.62
CA ARG A 280 14.76 4.63 19.06
C ARG A 280 14.30 6.03 18.69
N SER A 281 13.05 6.19 18.25
CA SER A 281 12.46 7.52 18.02
C SER A 281 12.32 8.32 19.30
N TRP A 282 12.13 7.67 20.45
CA TRP A 282 12.06 8.35 21.76
C TRP A 282 13.45 8.71 22.27
N ARG A 283 14.43 7.82 22.13
CA ARG A 283 15.83 8.04 22.58
C ARG A 283 16.58 9.15 21.85
N ARG A 284 16.19 9.54 20.62
CA ARG A 284 16.81 10.67 19.89
C ARG A 284 16.33 12.06 20.35
N LYS A 285 15.39 12.14 21.30
CA LYS A 285 14.92 13.41 21.89
C LYS A 285 15.59 13.77 23.23
N GLY A 286 16.54 12.96 23.69
CA GLY A 286 17.49 13.30 24.76
C GLY A 286 18.89 13.43 24.17
#